data_AF-A0A4Z0P580-F1
#
_entry.id   AF-A0A4Z0P580-F1
#
_cell.length_a   1.000
_cell.length_b   1.000
_cell.length_c   1.000
_cell.angle_alpha   90.00
_cell.angle_beta   90.00
_cell.angle_gamma   90.00
#
_symmetry.space_group_name_H-M   'P 1'
#
loop_
_entity.id
_entity.type
_entity.pdbx_description
1 polymer ?
#
loop_
_entity_poly.entity_id
_entity_poly.type
_entity_poly.pdbx_seq_one_letter_code
_entity_poly.pdbx_strand_id
1 'polypeptide(L)'
;MKNVYLTFIGLVVLGSTALAAPRPSLADEPTASAHKQQVRNRALQLTCYFTDVLRLTQQQAAEVRTVTYRKLQQLDPTVPEQKQQGALLPVAQVLQQYDADMLRILTPGQYSTFRWLEERQPIAHLLAGSTK
;
A
#
# COMPACT_ATOMS: atom_id res chain seq x y z
N MET A 1 -14.50 -20.06 -50.22
CA MET A 1 -15.31 -19.02 -50.90
C MET A 1 -15.97 -18.21 -49.79
N LYS A 2 -15.46 -17.00 -49.48
CA LYS A 2 -16.12 -15.70 -49.76
C LYS A 2 -17.62 -15.76 -49.42
N ASN A 3 -18.11 -15.00 -48.43
CA ASN A 3 -18.47 -13.60 -48.67
C ASN A 3 -18.47 -12.74 -47.40
N VAL A 4 -17.79 -11.60 -47.51
CA VAL A 4 -17.95 -10.40 -46.69
C VAL A 4 -19.15 -9.64 -47.25
N TYR A 5 -20.06 -9.18 -46.39
CA TYR A 5 -21.04 -8.14 -46.74
C TYR A 5 -20.97 -7.02 -45.71
N LEU A 6 -20.74 -5.82 -46.24
CA LEU A 6 -20.50 -4.57 -45.55
C LEU A 6 -21.48 -3.58 -46.20
N THR A 7 -22.46 -3.06 -45.45
CA THR A 7 -23.27 -1.89 -45.89
C THR A 7 -24.00 -1.23 -44.71
N PHE A 8 -23.35 -0.20 -44.16
CA PHE A 8 -23.76 1.21 -43.97
C PHE A 8 -25.24 1.70 -43.87
N ILE A 9 -25.43 2.56 -42.84
CA ILE A 9 -26.25 3.79 -42.66
C ILE A 9 -27.80 3.74 -42.52
N GLY A 10 -28.27 4.33 -41.42
CA GLY A 10 -29.56 5.06 -41.28
C GLY A 10 -29.68 5.65 -39.87
N LEU A 11 -29.25 6.90 -39.62
CA LEU A 11 -30.01 8.17 -39.59
C LEU A 11 -31.15 8.25 -38.53
N VAL A 12 -30.83 8.95 -37.43
CA VAL A 12 -31.56 9.99 -36.64
C VAL A 12 -33.07 9.78 -36.33
N VAL A 13 -33.46 9.92 -35.06
CA VAL A 13 -34.38 10.97 -34.51
C VAL A 13 -34.56 10.80 -32.99
N LEU A 14 -34.75 11.95 -32.36
CA LEU A 14 -34.82 12.33 -30.95
C LEU A 14 -35.77 11.51 -30.06
N GLY A 15 -35.40 11.43 -28.78
CA GLY A 15 -36.29 11.09 -27.68
C GLY A 15 -35.69 11.52 -26.34
N SER A 16 -35.76 12.81 -26.01
CA SER A 16 -35.53 13.29 -24.65
C SER A 16 -36.74 12.96 -23.78
N THR A 17 -36.60 11.97 -22.89
CA THR A 17 -37.42 11.91 -21.68
C THR A 17 -36.50 11.80 -20.49
N ALA A 18 -36.33 12.93 -19.81
CA ALA A 18 -35.82 13.01 -18.46
C ALA A 18 -36.73 12.18 -17.55
N LEU A 19 -36.25 11.01 -17.15
CA LEU A 19 -36.74 10.32 -15.97
C LEU A 19 -35.62 10.43 -14.94
N ALA A 20 -35.89 11.27 -13.95
CA ALA A 20 -35.09 11.42 -12.75
C ALA A 20 -35.06 10.07 -12.00
N ALA A 21 -34.15 9.20 -12.40
CA ALA A 21 -33.72 8.09 -11.57
C ALA A 21 -32.80 8.66 -10.47
N PRO A 22 -32.91 8.20 -9.21
CA PRO A 22 -31.96 8.57 -8.18
C PRO A 22 -30.58 8.16 -8.69
N ARG A 23 -29.70 9.14 -8.96
CA ARG A 23 -28.32 8.86 -9.32
C ARG A 23 -27.75 8.05 -8.15
N PRO A 24 -27.38 6.77 -8.31
CA PRO A 24 -26.45 6.18 -7.37
C PRO A 24 -25.20 7.04 -7.49
N SER A 25 -24.81 7.65 -6.37
CA SER A 25 -23.56 8.40 -6.26
C SER A 25 -22.39 7.44 -6.50
N LEU A 26 -22.07 7.21 -7.77
CA LEU A 26 -20.82 6.62 -8.23
C LEU A 26 -19.81 7.76 -8.28
N ALA A 27 -19.32 8.19 -7.12
CA ALA A 27 -18.22 9.11 -7.03
C ALA A 27 -17.38 8.76 -5.78
N ASP A 28 -16.16 8.31 -6.07
CA ASP A 28 -15.03 7.99 -5.20
C ASP A 28 -15.07 6.70 -4.34
N GLU A 29 -13.87 6.11 -4.17
CA GLU A 29 -13.48 4.97 -3.30
C GLU A 29 -13.19 3.54 -3.86
N PRO A 30 -12.88 3.28 -5.15
CA PRO A 30 -12.17 2.05 -5.52
C PRO A 30 -10.63 2.16 -5.33
N THR A 31 -10.08 3.38 -5.35
CA THR A 31 -8.63 3.62 -5.32
C THR A 31 -8.05 3.57 -3.91
N ALA A 32 -8.67 4.22 -2.92
CA ALA A 32 -8.16 4.23 -1.55
C ALA A 32 -8.22 2.84 -0.89
N SER A 33 -9.22 2.02 -1.21
CA SER A 33 -9.34 0.63 -0.72
C SER A 33 -8.30 -0.30 -1.35
N ALA A 34 -8.10 -0.22 -2.67
CA ALA A 34 -7.04 -0.94 -3.38
C ALA A 34 -5.64 -0.57 -2.86
N HIS A 35 -5.44 0.71 -2.56
CA HIS A 35 -4.20 1.24 -2.03
C HIS A 35 -3.91 0.77 -0.59
N LYS A 36 -4.90 0.84 0.30
CA LYS A 36 -4.81 0.26 1.66
C LYS A 36 -4.46 -1.23 1.58
N GLN A 37 -5.02 -1.96 0.61
CA GLN A 37 -4.69 -3.37 0.39
C GLN A 37 -3.25 -3.56 -0.12
N GLN A 38 -2.75 -2.70 -1.01
CA GLN A 38 -1.36 -2.72 -1.46
C GLN A 38 -0.37 -2.53 -0.30
N VAL A 39 -0.63 -1.58 0.60
CA VAL A 39 0.20 -1.36 1.80
C VAL A 39 0.19 -2.60 2.70
N ARG A 40 -0.97 -3.22 2.92
CA ARG A 40 -1.08 -4.47 3.70
C ARG A 40 -0.30 -5.62 3.08
N ASN A 41 -0.38 -5.80 1.77
CA ASN A 41 0.34 -6.85 1.04
C ASN A 41 1.85 -6.64 1.13
N ARG A 42 2.32 -5.40 1.00
CA ARG A 42 3.74 -5.06 1.14
C ARG A 42 4.26 -5.30 2.55
N ALA A 43 3.49 -4.91 3.57
CA ALA A 43 3.84 -5.21 4.96
C ALA A 43 3.96 -6.72 5.19
N LEU A 44 3.02 -7.51 4.65
CA LEU A 44 3.07 -8.97 4.72
C LEU A 44 4.33 -9.54 4.05
N GLN A 45 4.65 -9.10 2.83
CA GLN A 45 5.84 -9.57 2.09
C GLN A 45 7.13 -9.29 2.86
N LEU A 46 7.27 -8.09 3.41
CA LEU A 46 8.41 -7.72 4.25
C LEU A 46 8.48 -8.58 5.51
N THR A 47 7.35 -8.82 6.18
CA THR A 47 7.33 -9.70 7.35
C THR A 47 7.76 -11.11 6.99
N CYS A 48 7.25 -11.69 5.89
CA CYS A 48 7.69 -13.03 5.46
C CYS A 48 9.19 -13.08 5.23
N TYR A 49 9.74 -12.09 4.52
CA TYR A 49 11.18 -11.97 4.31
C TYR A 49 11.96 -11.89 5.64
N PHE A 50 11.53 -11.04 6.57
CA PHE A 50 12.18 -10.92 7.87
C PHE A 50 12.03 -12.18 8.71
N THR A 51 10.88 -12.87 8.65
CA THR A 51 10.69 -14.16 9.31
C THR A 51 11.71 -15.18 8.84
N ASP A 52 11.97 -15.24 7.53
CA ASP A 52 12.91 -16.21 6.97
C ASP A 52 14.38 -15.88 7.33
N VAL A 53 14.76 -14.60 7.24
CA VAL A 53 16.16 -14.20 7.43
C VAL A 53 16.52 -14.02 8.91
N LEU A 54 15.62 -13.48 9.73
CA LEU A 54 15.83 -13.22 11.16
C LEU A 54 15.34 -14.36 12.05
N ARG A 55 14.69 -15.39 11.47
CA ARG A 55 14.09 -16.52 12.20
C ARG A 55 13.14 -16.03 13.30
N LEU A 56 12.21 -15.16 12.91
CA LEU A 56 11.23 -14.58 13.84
C LEU A 56 10.31 -15.67 14.39
N THR A 57 9.98 -15.58 15.68
CA THR A 57 8.87 -16.35 16.23
C THR A 57 7.54 -15.84 15.64
N GLN A 58 6.48 -16.64 15.77
CA GLN A 58 5.15 -16.22 15.29
C GLN A 58 4.69 -14.90 15.95
N GLN A 59 4.98 -14.73 17.24
CA GLN A 59 4.66 -13.49 17.96
C GLN A 59 5.47 -12.30 17.41
N GLN A 60 6.79 -12.45 17.25
CA GLN A 60 7.63 -11.41 16.68
C GLN A 60 7.17 -11.03 15.26
N ALA A 61 6.84 -12.02 14.42
CA ALA A 61 6.35 -11.77 13.08
C ALA A 61 5.05 -10.94 13.06
N ALA A 62 4.12 -11.21 13.98
CA ALA A 62 2.89 -10.44 14.10
C ALA A 62 3.15 -8.97 14.52
N GLU A 63 4.06 -8.76 15.49
CA GLU A 63 4.46 -7.41 15.91
C GLU A 63 5.19 -6.67 14.80
N VAL A 64 6.17 -7.30 14.14
CA VAL A 64 6.90 -6.75 12.99
C VAL A 64 5.94 -6.32 11.89
N ARG A 65 4.98 -7.18 11.52
CA ARG A 65 3.95 -6.84 10.51
C ARG A 65 3.17 -5.58 10.87
N THR A 66 2.80 -5.44 12.14
CA THR A 66 2.03 -4.30 12.62
C THR A 66 2.83 -3.01 12.51
N VAL A 67 4.09 -3.00 12.95
CA VAL A 67 4.93 -1.80 12.93
C VAL A 67 5.38 -1.47 11.50
N THR A 68 5.62 -2.47 10.64
CA THR A 68 5.92 -2.27 9.23
C THR A 68 4.72 -1.68 8.49
N TYR A 69 3.51 -2.18 8.73
CA TYR A 69 2.29 -1.61 8.15
C TYR A 69 2.12 -0.13 8.55
N ARG A 70 2.31 0.20 9.83
CA ARG A 70 2.22 1.58 10.32
C ARG A 70 3.25 2.48 9.64
N LYS A 71 4.52 2.06 9.57
CA LYS A 71 5.58 2.80 8.85
C LYS A 71 5.19 3.07 7.41
N LEU A 72 4.77 2.04 6.67
CA LEU A 72 4.41 2.19 5.26
C LEU A 72 3.21 3.12 5.08
N GLN A 73 2.21 3.03 5.97
CA GLN A 73 1.06 3.93 5.94
C GLN A 73 1.46 5.39 6.21
N GLN A 74 2.39 5.64 7.14
CA GLN A 74 2.86 7.00 7.51
C GLN A 74 3.80 7.63 6.48
N LEU A 75 4.49 6.81 5.68
CA LEU A 75 5.33 7.26 4.58
C LEU A 75 4.55 7.43 3.27
N ASP A 76 3.26 7.13 3.27
CA ASP A 76 2.44 7.15 2.07
C ASP A 76 1.91 8.55 1.76
N PRO A 77 2.34 9.20 0.67
CA PRO A 77 1.90 10.55 0.35
C PRO A 77 0.45 10.61 -0.18
N THR A 78 -0.16 9.45 -0.50
CA THR A 78 -1.45 9.39 -1.21
C THR A 78 -2.66 9.23 -0.28
N VAL A 79 -2.46 9.11 1.04
CA VAL A 79 -3.56 8.95 2.00
C VAL A 79 -4.04 10.33 2.50
N PRO A 80 -5.21 10.84 2.04
CA PRO A 80 -5.74 12.12 2.51
C PRO A 80 -6.17 12.10 3.98
N GLU A 81 -6.53 10.94 4.55
CA GLU A 81 -6.97 10.80 5.96
C GLU A 81 -5.91 11.29 6.97
N GLN A 82 -4.61 11.21 6.64
CA GLN A 82 -3.54 11.68 7.52
C GLN A 82 -3.42 13.21 7.60
N LYS A 83 -4.02 13.95 6.67
CA LYS A 83 -4.11 15.42 6.78
C LYS A 83 -5.16 15.87 7.78
N GLN A 84 -6.14 15.02 8.13
CA GLN A 84 -7.27 15.39 9.00
C GLN A 84 -7.06 15.04 10.48
N GLN A 85 -6.09 14.18 10.83
CA GLN A 85 -5.78 13.82 12.22
C GLN A 85 -4.51 14.48 12.81
N GLY A 86 -3.93 15.46 12.10
CA GLY A 86 -2.85 16.28 12.64
C GLY A 86 -1.48 15.62 12.48
N ALA A 87 -0.68 16.23 11.61
CA ALA A 87 0.74 15.98 11.38
C ALA A 87 1.12 14.60 10.79
N LEU A 88 1.35 14.57 9.48
CA LEU A 88 2.40 13.70 8.92
C LEU A 88 3.68 13.97 9.72
N LEU A 89 4.15 12.97 10.48
CA LEU A 89 5.44 13.05 11.13
C LEU A 89 6.51 13.26 10.03
N PRO A 90 7.55 14.06 10.29
CA PRO A 90 8.72 14.09 9.42
C PRO A 90 9.20 12.66 9.15
N VAL A 91 9.60 12.37 7.91
CA VAL A 91 10.08 11.03 7.51
C VAL A 91 11.12 10.50 8.49
N ALA A 92 12.04 11.36 8.96
CA ALA A 92 13.04 11.01 9.96
C ALA A 92 12.43 10.49 11.28
N GLN A 93 11.35 11.10 11.77
CA GLN A 93 10.67 10.66 13.00
C GLN A 93 9.94 9.32 12.79
N VAL A 94 9.34 9.10 11.62
CA VAL A 94 8.71 7.80 11.28
C VAL A 94 9.77 6.69 11.25
N LEU A 95 10.94 6.96 10.67
CA LEU A 95 12.04 6.00 10.63
C LEU A 95 12.60 5.73 12.03
N GLN A 96 12.78 6.77 12.85
CA GLN A 96 13.24 6.62 14.23
C GLN A 96 12.28 5.80 15.09
N GLN A 97 10.96 6.03 14.96
CA GLN A 97 9.96 5.25 15.68
C GLN A 97 9.98 3.79 15.24
N TYR A 98 10.12 3.53 13.93
CA TYR A 98 10.21 2.18 13.40
C TYR A 98 11.46 1.44 13.90
N ASP A 99 12.61 2.12 13.94
CA ASP A 99 13.86 1.58 14.47
C ASP A 99 13.72 1.21 15.95
N ALA A 100 13.14 2.10 16.76
CA ALA A 100 12.85 1.85 18.17
C ALA A 100 11.87 0.69 18.39
N ASP A 101 10.82 0.60 17.57
CA ASP A 101 9.86 -0.51 17.62
C ASP A 101 10.55 -1.84 17.28
N MET A 102 11.40 -1.86 16.24
CA MET A 102 12.15 -3.05 15.85
C MET A 102 13.15 -3.49 16.93
N LEU A 103 13.83 -2.53 17.58
CA LEU A 103 14.74 -2.81 18.70
C LEU A 103 14.03 -3.47 19.89
N ARG A 104 12.76 -3.11 20.14
CA ARG A 104 11.95 -3.71 21.21
C ARG A 104 11.48 -5.12 20.89
N ILE A 105 11.14 -5.39 19.63
CA ILE A 105 10.56 -6.68 19.20
C ILE A 105 11.64 -7.75 18.99
N LEU A 106 12.77 -7.34 18.43
CA LEU A 106 13.85 -8.24 18.05
C LEU A 106 14.81 -8.50 19.20
N THR A 107 15.39 -9.69 19.23
CA THR A 107 16.56 -9.94 20.09
C THR A 107 17.77 -9.13 19.59
N PRO A 108 18.79 -8.87 20.43
CA PRO A 108 19.95 -8.09 20.01
C PRO A 108 20.62 -8.62 18.72
N GLY A 109 20.78 -9.95 18.58
CA GLY A 109 21.37 -10.55 17.38
C GLY A 109 20.51 -10.43 16.13
N GLN A 110 19.18 -10.56 16.27
CA GLN A 110 18.24 -10.32 15.18
C GLN A 110 18.24 -8.85 14.76
N TYR A 111 18.31 -7.93 15.72
CA TYR A 111 18.36 -6.50 15.45
C TYR A 111 19.65 -6.10 14.71
N SER A 112 20.81 -6.59 15.13
CA SER A 112 22.07 -6.36 14.39
C SER A 112 21.99 -6.86 12.95
N THR A 113 21.38 -8.04 12.74
CA THR A 113 21.16 -8.59 11.39
C THR A 113 20.20 -7.72 10.59
N PHE A 114 19.10 -7.27 11.21
CA PHE A 114 18.15 -6.34 10.60
C PHE A 114 18.81 -5.02 10.16
N ARG A 115 19.67 -4.42 10.99
CA ARG A 115 20.40 -3.18 10.64
C ARG A 115 21.33 -3.40 9.45
N TRP A 116 22.08 -4.50 9.46
CA TRP A 116 22.93 -4.88 8.33
C TRP A 116 22.13 -5.14 7.03
N LEU A 117 20.91 -5.66 7.16
CA LEU A 117 19.99 -5.88 6.05
C LEU A 117 19.47 -4.54 5.48
N GLU A 118 19.14 -3.56 6.32
CA GLU A 118 18.71 -2.22 5.87
C GLU A 118 19.79 -1.50 5.07
N GLU A 119 21.06 -1.68 5.42
CA GLU A 119 22.22 -1.11 4.70
C GLU A 119 22.41 -1.73 3.31
N ARG A 120 21.81 -2.90 3.06
CA ARG A 120 21.88 -3.59 1.76
C ARG A 120 20.69 -3.20 0.88
N GLN A 121 21.01 -2.82 -0.36
CA GLN A 121 20.06 -2.24 -1.31
C GLN A 121 18.74 -3.01 -1.59
N PRO A 122 18.63 -4.36 -1.57
CA PRO A 122 17.37 -5.02 -1.93
C PRO A 122 16.21 -4.71 -0.95
N ILE A 123 16.50 -4.44 0.32
CA ILE A 123 15.47 -4.23 1.35
C ILE A 123 15.11 -2.76 1.47
N ALA A 124 16.08 -1.87 1.28
CA ALA A 124 15.84 -0.44 1.24
C ALA A 124 14.72 -0.07 0.24
N HIS A 125 14.70 -0.70 -0.95
CA HIS A 125 13.64 -0.47 -1.94
C HIS A 125 12.26 -0.96 -1.47
N LEU A 126 12.22 -2.09 -0.77
CA LEU A 126 10.99 -2.62 -0.18
C LEU A 126 10.52 -1.80 1.01
N LEU A 127 11.39 -1.07 1.69
CA LEU A 127 11.03 -0.15 2.78
C LEU A 127 10.72 1.28 2.31
N ALA A 128 11.32 1.75 1.22
CA ALA A 128 11.30 3.15 0.79
C ALA A 128 10.11 3.56 -0.09
N GLY A 129 9.04 2.77 -0.16
CA GLY A 129 7.82 3.29 -0.76
C GLY A 129 7.85 3.52 -2.28
N SER A 130 8.71 2.88 -3.08
CA SER A 130 8.70 2.96 -4.58
C SER A 130 8.33 4.34 -5.14
N THR A 131 9.16 5.35 -4.91
CA THR A 131 9.17 6.54 -5.77
C THR A 131 9.71 6.10 -7.15
N LYS A 132 8.82 6.06 -8.13
CA LYS A 132 9.17 5.98 -9.55
C LYS A 132 8.66 7.25 -10.24
#